data_AF-A0A355VW02-F1
#
_entry.id   AF-A0A355VW02-F1
#
_cell.length_a   1.000
_cell.length_b   1.000
_cell.length_c   1.000
_cell.angle_alpha   90.00
_cell.angle_beta   90.00
_cell.angle_gamma   90.00
#
_symmetry.space_group_name_H-M   'P 1'
#
loop_
_entity.id
_entity.type
_entity.pdbx_description
1 polymer ?
#
loop_
_entity_poly.entity_id
_entity_poly.type
_entity_poly.pdbx_seq_one_letter_code
_entity_poly.pdbx_strand_id
1 'polypeptide(L)'
;SEIQTHNLLATEEVPPTLEEVLAFIDDRVPIYVEIKREAYGKAGPLEEETLKVLEAYEGRIAILSFNPESLAFFAQNAPQFHRGQNYEPSKEKSGGRKKILRAVLSQAWQARPHFFVYNNRTMPDVLLRGFSVVRHLIPYNVNSHEDYQSVSPYASNVIFERINL
;
A
#
# COMPACT_ATOMS: atom_id res chain seq x y z
N SER A 1 -7.12 -25.65 -1.23
CA SER A 1 -8.01 -25.06 -0.21
C SER A 1 -9.43 -24.89 -0.80
N GLU A 2 -10.45 -24.52 -0.02
CA GLU A 2 -11.81 -24.27 -0.54
C GLU A 2 -11.85 -23.18 -1.63
N ILE A 3 -10.96 -22.18 -1.55
CA ILE A 3 -10.86 -21.10 -2.54
C ILE A 3 -10.39 -21.60 -3.91
N GLN A 4 -9.58 -22.66 -3.96
CA GLN A 4 -9.08 -23.25 -5.22
C GLN A 4 -10.14 -24.05 -6.00
N THR A 5 -11.37 -24.15 -5.50
CA THR A 5 -12.49 -24.77 -6.23
C THR A 5 -13.40 -23.75 -6.92
N HIS A 6 -13.07 -22.46 -6.83
CA HIS A 6 -13.86 -21.37 -7.38
C HIS A 6 -13.07 -20.66 -8.48
N ASN A 7 -13.70 -20.51 -9.66
CA ASN A 7 -13.09 -19.82 -10.77
C ASN A 7 -13.20 -18.30 -10.63
N LEU A 8 -12.20 -17.60 -11.18
CA LEU A 8 -12.19 -16.15 -11.30
C LEU A 8 -13.16 -15.74 -12.41
N LEU A 9 -14.30 -15.16 -12.00
CA LEU A 9 -15.34 -14.68 -12.91
C LEU A 9 -15.75 -15.77 -13.92
N ALA A 10 -15.67 -15.48 -15.22
CA ALA A 10 -16.02 -16.39 -16.31
C ALA A 10 -14.78 -17.06 -16.96
N THR A 11 -13.72 -17.28 -16.18
CA THR A 11 -12.49 -17.95 -16.65
C THR A 11 -12.38 -19.37 -16.07
N GLU A 12 -11.36 -20.12 -16.48
CA GLU A 12 -10.98 -21.40 -15.87
C GLU A 12 -9.90 -21.24 -14.78
N GLU A 13 -9.44 -20.00 -14.56
CA GLU A 13 -8.39 -19.69 -13.59
C GLU A 13 -8.95 -19.64 -12.17
N VAL A 14 -8.16 -20.07 -11.18
CA VAL A 14 -8.51 -20.00 -9.75
C VAL A 14 -7.65 -18.96 -9.03
N PRO A 15 -8.08 -18.40 -7.89
CA PRO A 15 -7.23 -17.49 -7.12
C PRO A 15 -5.94 -18.20 -6.68
N PRO A 16 -4.76 -17.67 -7.05
CA PRO A 16 -3.49 -18.25 -6.65
C PRO A 16 -3.20 -17.96 -5.17
N THR A 17 -2.34 -18.78 -4.56
CA THR A 17 -1.75 -18.45 -3.26
C THR A 17 -0.69 -17.37 -3.42
N LEU A 18 -0.29 -16.76 -2.29
CA LEU A 18 0.81 -15.79 -2.30
C LEU A 18 2.12 -16.46 -2.77
N GLU A 19 2.41 -17.68 -2.30
CA GLU A 19 3.59 -18.45 -2.72
C GLU A 19 3.61 -18.70 -4.23
N GLU A 20 2.48 -19.07 -4.83
CA GLU A 20 2.36 -19.31 -6.27
C GLU A 20 2.65 -18.04 -7.07
N VAL A 21 2.13 -16.89 -6.64
CA VAL A 21 2.39 -15.60 -7.27
C VAL A 21 3.87 -15.20 -7.14
N LEU A 22 4.46 -15.36 -5.96
CA LEU A 22 5.87 -15.02 -5.72
C LEU A 22 6.81 -15.90 -6.55
N ALA A 23 6.58 -17.22 -6.55
CA ALA A 23 7.35 -18.16 -7.36
C ALA A 23 7.18 -17.89 -8.85
N PHE A 24 5.99 -17.50 -9.30
CA PHE A 24 5.80 -17.07 -10.67
C PHE A 24 6.65 -15.82 -10.95
N ILE A 25 6.58 -14.77 -10.13
CA ILE A 25 7.25 -13.49 -10.41
C ILE A 25 8.78 -13.63 -10.41
N ASP A 26 9.36 -14.38 -9.48
CA ASP A 26 10.79 -14.75 -9.46
C ASP A 26 11.75 -13.54 -9.61
N ASP A 27 11.50 -12.48 -8.82
CA ASP A 27 12.21 -11.18 -8.82
C ASP A 27 12.33 -10.46 -10.18
N ARG A 28 11.62 -10.92 -11.22
CA ARG A 28 11.63 -10.28 -12.55
C ARG A 28 11.15 -8.83 -12.48
N VAL A 29 10.26 -8.53 -11.52
CA VAL A 29 9.81 -7.18 -11.17
C VAL A 29 9.69 -7.02 -9.66
N PRO A 30 9.93 -5.80 -9.11
CA PRO A 30 9.61 -5.53 -7.71
C PRO A 30 8.10 -5.53 -7.50
N ILE A 31 7.66 -5.95 -6.32
CA ILE A 31 6.23 -6.12 -6.02
C ILE A 31 5.79 -5.36 -4.77
N TYR A 32 4.53 -4.94 -4.79
CA TYR A 32 3.82 -4.45 -3.61
C TYR A 32 2.87 -5.53 -3.10
N VAL A 33 3.02 -5.89 -1.83
CA VAL A 33 2.10 -6.81 -1.13
C VAL A 33 1.24 -5.98 -0.19
N GLU A 34 -0.02 -5.76 -0.55
CA GLU A 34 -0.96 -5.02 0.28
C GLU A 34 -1.69 -5.92 1.28
N ILE A 35 -1.53 -5.63 2.56
CA ILE A 35 -2.25 -6.27 3.65
C ILE A 35 -3.64 -5.65 3.76
N LYS A 36 -4.65 -6.42 3.34
CA LYS A 36 -6.07 -6.08 3.51
C LYS A 36 -6.60 -6.68 4.81
N ARG A 37 -7.09 -5.82 5.69
CA ARG A 37 -7.70 -6.21 6.96
C ARG A 37 -9.03 -5.47 7.11
N GLU A 38 -10.09 -6.20 7.43
CA GLU A 38 -11.45 -5.63 7.50
C GLU A 38 -11.68 -4.73 8.72
N ALA A 39 -10.93 -4.93 9.81
CA ALA A 39 -11.07 -4.17 11.05
C ALA A 39 -9.76 -3.44 11.42
N TYR A 40 -9.91 -2.17 11.84
CA TYR A 40 -8.84 -1.46 12.55
C TYR A 40 -8.60 -2.15 13.89
N GLY A 41 -7.35 -2.52 14.16
CA GLY A 41 -6.97 -3.30 15.33
C GLY A 41 -5.55 -3.84 15.21
N LYS A 42 -5.08 -4.50 16.27
CA LYS A 42 -3.72 -5.06 16.36
C LYS A 42 -3.46 -6.05 15.23
N ALA A 43 -2.22 -6.04 14.73
CA ALA A 43 -1.70 -7.11 13.89
C ALA A 43 -1.81 -8.48 14.60
N GLY A 44 -1.81 -9.56 13.83
CA GLY A 44 -1.94 -10.91 14.35
C GLY A 44 -1.72 -11.97 13.26
N PRO A 45 -2.52 -13.04 13.21
CA PRO A 45 -2.23 -14.20 12.36
C PRO A 45 -2.02 -13.89 10.88
N LEU A 46 -2.74 -12.91 10.32
CA LEU A 46 -2.57 -12.53 8.91
C LEU A 46 -1.15 -12.02 8.63
N GLU A 47 -0.64 -11.09 9.44
CA GLU A 47 0.70 -10.52 9.24
C GLU A 47 1.79 -11.55 9.58
N GLU A 48 1.56 -12.41 10.58
CA GLU A 48 2.49 -13.49 10.94
C GLU A 48 2.64 -14.53 9.82
N GLU A 49 1.52 -15.05 9.28
CA GLU A 49 1.57 -16.01 8.17
C GLU A 49 2.08 -15.37 6.89
N THR A 50 1.71 -14.11 6.62
CA THR A 50 2.27 -13.38 5.47
C THR A 50 3.77 -13.25 5.62
N LEU A 51 4.28 -12.86 6.80
CA LEU A 51 5.71 -12.70 7.03
C LEU A 51 6.49 -14.00 6.73
N LYS A 52 6.00 -15.15 7.19
CA LYS A 52 6.65 -16.45 6.90
C LYS A 52 6.82 -16.70 5.41
N VAL A 53 5.79 -16.40 4.62
CA VAL A 53 5.83 -16.54 3.16
C VAL A 53 6.82 -15.56 2.55
N LEU A 54 6.81 -14.30 3.01
CA LEU A 54 7.67 -13.27 2.47
C LEU A 54 9.16 -13.46 2.83
N GLU A 55 9.47 -14.02 3.99
CA GLU A 55 10.86 -14.32 4.40
C GLU A 55 11.50 -15.41 3.54
N ALA A 56 10.71 -16.29 2.92
CA ALA A 56 11.19 -17.31 2.00
C ALA A 56 11.45 -16.78 0.58
N TYR A 57 11.01 -15.56 0.26
CA TYR A 57 11.17 -14.96 -1.07
C TYR A 57 12.36 -14.01 -1.11
N GLU A 58 13.32 -14.29 -1.99
CA GLU A 58 14.56 -13.51 -2.11
C GLU A 58 14.41 -12.22 -2.95
N GLY A 59 13.27 -12.06 -3.62
CA GLY A 59 13.03 -10.92 -4.52
C GLY A 59 12.60 -9.64 -3.80
N ARG A 60 12.49 -8.57 -4.59
CA ARG A 60 12.22 -7.21 -4.10
C ARG A 60 10.75 -7.01 -3.73
N ILE A 61 10.50 -6.76 -2.45
CA ILE A 61 9.15 -6.53 -1.90
C ILE A 61 9.07 -5.20 -1.16
N ALA A 62 7.91 -4.52 -1.28
CA ALA A 62 7.45 -3.59 -0.26
C ALA A 62 6.03 -3.94 0.22
N ILE A 63 5.78 -3.70 1.51
CA ILE A 63 4.49 -3.96 2.16
C ILE A 63 3.63 -2.70 2.12
N LEU A 64 2.37 -2.83 1.75
CA LEU A 64 1.38 -1.77 1.82
C LEU A 64 0.28 -2.11 2.82
N SER A 65 -0.30 -1.10 3.47
CA SER A 65 -1.57 -1.27 4.17
C SER A 65 -2.24 0.08 4.44
N PHE A 66 -3.56 0.06 4.57
CA PHE A 66 -4.32 1.15 5.18
C PHE A 66 -4.22 1.13 6.71
N ASN A 67 -3.97 -0.03 7.31
CA ASN A 67 -3.89 -0.17 8.78
C ASN A 67 -2.46 0.11 9.27
N PRO A 68 -2.23 1.19 10.05
CA PRO A 68 -0.92 1.51 10.58
C PRO A 68 -0.37 0.45 11.56
N GLU A 69 -1.24 -0.33 12.23
CA GLU A 69 -0.83 -1.43 13.12
C GLU A 69 -0.20 -2.59 12.34
N SER A 70 -0.75 -2.92 11.16
CA SER A 70 -0.15 -3.94 10.28
C SER A 70 1.24 -3.49 9.83
N LEU A 71 1.42 -2.23 9.45
CA LEU A 71 2.73 -1.70 9.08
C LEU A 71 3.69 -1.62 10.27
N ALA A 72 3.20 -1.29 11.47
CA ALA A 72 4.01 -1.29 12.70
C ALA A 72 4.53 -2.68 13.03
N PHE A 73 3.72 -3.73 12.82
CA PHE A 73 4.16 -5.12 12.95
C PHE A 73 5.35 -5.43 12.03
N PHE A 74 5.27 -5.09 10.75
CA PHE A 74 6.39 -5.31 9.83
C PHE A 74 7.59 -4.41 10.15
N ALA A 75 7.35 -3.19 10.63
CA ALA A 75 8.44 -2.31 11.07
C ALA A 75 9.22 -2.89 12.26
N GLN A 76 8.56 -3.68 13.12
CA GLN A 76 9.18 -4.32 14.28
C GLN A 76 9.81 -5.67 13.94
N ASN A 77 9.10 -6.53 13.22
CA ASN A 77 9.49 -7.93 13.01
C ASN A 77 10.28 -8.15 11.72
N ALA A 78 10.12 -7.28 10.72
CA ALA A 78 10.77 -7.40 9.43
C ALA A 78 11.22 -6.02 8.89
N PRO A 79 12.10 -5.31 9.63
CA PRO A 79 12.49 -3.95 9.30
C PRO A 79 13.15 -3.81 7.92
N GLN A 80 13.68 -4.91 7.37
CA GLN A 80 14.28 -5.00 6.03
C GLN A 80 13.30 -4.71 4.90
N PHE A 81 12.01 -5.00 5.07
CA PHE A 81 11.03 -4.73 4.02
C PHE A 81 10.68 -3.24 3.97
N HIS A 82 10.63 -2.68 2.76
CA HIS A 82 10.06 -1.35 2.58
C HIS A 82 8.57 -1.36 2.90
N ARG A 83 8.03 -0.21 3.32
CA ARG A 83 6.67 -0.09 3.86
C ARG A 83 6.03 1.18 3.34
N GLY A 84 4.84 1.06 2.78
CA GLY A 84 4.04 2.16 2.27
C GLY A 84 2.73 2.30 3.03
N GLN A 85 2.47 3.47 3.59
CA GLN A 85 1.17 3.76 4.21
C GLN A 85 0.19 4.21 3.14
N ASN A 86 -0.87 3.42 2.92
CA ASN A 86 -2.02 3.87 2.16
C ASN A 86 -2.74 4.94 2.98
N TYR A 87 -2.91 6.11 2.38
CA TYR A 87 -3.63 7.23 2.96
C TYR A 87 -4.91 7.47 2.17
N GLU A 88 -6.03 7.44 2.89
CA GLU A 88 -7.31 7.92 2.40
C GLU A 88 -7.88 8.90 3.42
N PRO A 89 -8.23 10.13 2.99
CA PRO A 89 -8.84 11.08 3.90
C PRO A 89 -10.20 10.54 4.38
N SER A 90 -10.41 10.53 5.69
CA SER A 90 -11.71 10.20 6.26
C SER A 90 -12.81 11.08 5.65
N LYS A 91 -13.96 10.47 5.34
CA LYS A 91 -15.16 11.18 4.87
C LYS A 91 -15.67 12.19 5.92
N GLU A 92 -15.30 12.05 7.19
CA GLU A 92 -15.56 13.04 8.22
C GLU A 92 -14.72 14.30 8.02
N LYS A 93 -15.28 15.27 7.30
CA LYS A 93 -14.74 16.62 7.11
C LYS A 93 -14.73 17.47 8.40
N SER A 94 -15.10 16.92 9.55
CA SER A 94 -15.45 17.68 10.78
C SER A 94 -14.26 18.19 11.60
N GLY A 95 -13.01 18.02 11.13
CA GLY A 95 -11.82 18.28 11.93
C GLY A 95 -10.98 19.52 11.61
N GLY A 96 -11.13 20.09 10.40
CA GLY A 96 -10.19 21.08 9.87
C GLY A 96 -8.78 20.53 9.61
N ARG A 97 -7.96 21.29 8.86
CA ARG A 97 -6.64 20.85 8.37
C ARG A 97 -5.67 20.39 9.47
N LYS A 98 -5.68 21.03 10.64
CA LYS A 98 -4.78 20.69 11.77
C LYS A 98 -5.09 19.31 12.37
N LYS A 99 -6.37 18.93 12.48
CA LYS A 99 -6.75 17.60 13.00
C LYS A 99 -6.33 16.51 12.03
N ILE A 100 -6.51 16.75 10.72
CA ILE A 100 -6.07 15.83 9.67
C ILE A 100 -4.55 15.64 9.73
N LEU A 101 -3.78 16.72 9.77
CA LEU A 101 -2.32 16.64 9.86
C LEU A 101 -1.86 15.88 11.11
N ARG A 102 -2.47 16.11 12.27
CA ARG A 102 -2.15 15.35 13.50
C ARG A 102 -2.46 13.86 13.37
N ALA A 103 -3.61 13.50 12.79
CA ALA A 103 -3.98 12.11 12.57
C ALA A 103 -3.00 11.42 11.60
N VAL A 104 -2.62 12.11 10.53
CA VAL A 104 -1.59 11.65 9.59
C VAL A 104 -0.25 11.41 10.30
N LEU A 105 0.25 12.40 11.04
CA LEU A 105 1.53 12.30 11.73
C LEU A 105 1.52 11.20 12.80
N SER A 106 0.41 11.02 13.51
CA SER A 106 0.25 9.93 14.50
C SER A 106 0.34 8.55 13.84
N GLN A 107 -0.34 8.36 12.71
CA GLN A 107 -0.28 7.11 11.95
C GLN A 107 1.11 6.88 11.35
N ALA A 108 1.73 7.93 10.80
CA ALA A 108 3.07 7.87 10.25
C ALA A 108 4.10 7.48 11.32
N TRP A 109 3.99 8.04 12.52
CA TRP A 109 4.87 7.71 13.64
C TRP A 109 4.75 6.24 14.05
N GLN A 110 3.53 5.72 14.09
CA GLN A 110 3.26 4.32 14.41
C GLN A 110 3.74 3.36 13.31
N ALA A 111 3.33 3.60 12.06
CA ALA A 111 3.60 2.73 10.92
C ALA A 111 5.05 2.78 10.43
N ARG A 112 5.78 3.85 10.78
CA ARG A 112 7.15 4.15 10.30
C ARG A 112 7.32 3.88 8.80
N PRO A 113 6.45 4.47 7.94
CA PRO A 113 6.46 4.17 6.53
C PRO A 113 7.67 4.81 5.85
N HIS A 114 8.16 4.16 4.80
CA HIS A 114 9.19 4.68 3.92
C HIS A 114 8.60 5.59 2.83
N PHE A 115 7.33 5.39 2.47
CA PHE A 115 6.60 6.18 1.48
C PHE A 115 5.11 6.21 1.79
N PHE A 116 4.39 7.17 1.18
CA PHE A 116 2.94 7.23 1.24
C PHE A 116 2.33 6.91 -0.12
N VAL A 117 1.24 6.15 -0.09
CA VAL A 117 0.40 5.87 -1.24
C VAL A 117 -0.91 6.63 -1.06
N TYR A 118 -1.38 7.36 -2.07
CA TYR A 118 -2.56 8.21 -1.93
C TYR A 118 -3.39 8.28 -3.21
N ASN A 119 -4.67 8.58 -3.07
CA ASN A 119 -5.56 8.73 -4.22
C ASN A 119 -5.29 10.08 -4.91
N ASN A 120 -4.97 10.06 -6.20
CA ASN A 120 -4.71 11.28 -6.97
C ASN A 120 -5.88 12.30 -6.91
N ARG A 121 -7.12 11.84 -6.71
CA ARG A 121 -8.32 12.70 -6.75
C ARG A 121 -8.67 13.34 -5.42
N THR A 122 -8.18 12.82 -4.30
CA THR A 122 -8.67 13.23 -2.96
C THR A 122 -7.62 13.90 -2.09
N MET A 123 -6.34 13.84 -2.46
CA MET A 123 -5.25 14.39 -1.66
C MET A 123 -5.08 15.90 -1.91
N PRO A 124 -5.23 16.77 -0.89
CA PRO A 124 -5.00 18.21 -1.04
C PRO A 124 -3.51 18.55 -1.15
N ASP A 125 -3.14 19.43 -2.08
CA ASP A 125 -1.77 19.95 -2.30
C ASP A 125 -1.03 20.37 -1.03
N VAL A 126 -1.75 20.92 -0.04
CA VAL A 126 -1.15 21.41 1.21
C VAL A 126 -0.67 20.26 2.10
N LEU A 127 -1.34 19.10 2.06
CA LEU A 127 -0.88 17.91 2.78
C LEU A 127 0.34 17.34 2.07
N LEU A 128 0.36 17.28 0.74
CA LEU A 128 1.53 16.84 -0.04
C LEU A 128 2.80 17.64 0.29
N ARG A 129 2.67 18.96 0.48
CA ARG A 129 3.79 19.81 0.93
C ARG A 129 4.15 19.60 2.40
N GLY A 130 3.19 19.28 3.27
CA GLY A 130 3.44 18.92 4.68
C GLY A 130 4.09 17.55 4.85
N PHE A 131 3.84 16.64 3.89
CA PHE A 131 4.56 15.37 3.75
C PHE A 131 6.00 15.55 3.26
N SER A 132 6.54 16.77 3.09
CA SER A 132 7.94 16.98 2.69
C SER A 132 8.97 16.35 3.66
N VAL A 133 8.55 15.95 4.86
CA VAL A 133 9.37 15.16 5.80
C VAL A 133 9.45 13.68 5.40
N VAL A 134 8.52 13.21 4.57
CA VAL A 134 8.44 11.85 4.01
C VAL A 134 8.78 11.92 2.53
N ARG A 135 9.89 11.28 2.17
CA ARG A 135 10.61 11.61 0.93
C ARG A 135 9.99 11.02 -0.35
N HIS A 136 9.00 10.13 -0.22
CA HIS A 136 8.46 9.37 -1.33
C HIS A 136 6.94 9.29 -1.30
N LEU A 137 6.32 9.74 -2.39
CA LEU A 137 4.88 9.83 -2.60
C LEU A 137 4.50 9.03 -3.85
N ILE A 138 3.49 8.18 -3.75
CA ILE A 138 3.02 7.29 -4.82
C ILE A 138 1.52 7.48 -5.01
N PRO A 139 1.08 8.28 -6.00
CA PRO A 139 -0.34 8.35 -6.37
C PRO A 139 -0.83 7.01 -6.93
N TYR A 140 -2.06 6.64 -6.58
CA TYR A 140 -2.87 5.69 -7.33
C TYR A 140 -4.03 6.40 -8.02
N ASN A 141 -4.81 5.67 -8.83
CA ASN A 141 -5.91 6.22 -9.63
C ASN A 141 -5.47 7.18 -10.76
N VAL A 142 -4.24 7.03 -11.25
CA VAL A 142 -3.74 7.73 -12.44
C VAL A 142 -4.18 6.97 -13.68
N ASN A 143 -5.07 7.57 -14.48
CA ASN A 143 -5.76 6.89 -15.58
C ASN A 143 -5.65 7.63 -16.91
N SER A 144 -4.93 8.76 -16.97
CA SER A 144 -4.74 9.54 -18.19
C SER A 144 -3.35 10.17 -18.21
N HIS A 145 -2.93 10.62 -19.40
CA HIS A 145 -1.70 11.38 -19.53
C HIS A 145 -1.76 12.70 -18.74
N GLU A 146 -2.95 13.33 -18.66
CA GLU A 146 -3.19 14.53 -17.86
C GLU A 146 -3.05 14.25 -16.35
N ASP A 147 -3.60 13.13 -15.87
CA ASP A 147 -3.43 12.70 -14.47
C ASP A 147 -1.93 12.52 -14.16
N TYR A 148 -1.20 11.84 -15.06
CA TYR A 148 0.23 11.60 -14.90
C TYR A 148 1.04 12.91 -14.87
N GLN A 149 0.77 13.82 -15.81
CA GLN A 149 1.41 15.14 -15.83
C GLN A 149 1.15 15.90 -14.53
N SER A 150 -0.04 15.79 -13.96
CA SER A 150 -0.40 16.48 -12.72
C SER A 150 0.37 15.98 -11.49
N VAL A 151 0.76 14.69 -11.46
CA VAL A 151 1.45 14.07 -10.31
C VAL A 151 2.95 13.92 -10.47
N SER A 152 3.44 13.82 -11.72
CA SER A 152 4.86 13.59 -12.02
C SER A 152 5.85 14.55 -11.35
N PRO A 153 5.53 15.84 -11.06
CA PRO A 153 6.50 16.74 -10.43
C PRO A 153 6.84 16.39 -8.97
N TYR A 154 6.02 15.56 -8.31
CA TYR A 154 6.18 15.20 -6.89
C TYR A 154 6.04 13.71 -6.59
N ALA A 155 5.59 12.91 -7.55
CA ALA A 155 5.50 11.46 -7.43
C ALA A 155 6.88 10.80 -7.59
N SER A 156 7.25 9.90 -6.67
CA SER A 156 8.44 9.04 -6.83
C SER A 156 8.17 7.84 -7.71
N ASN A 157 6.92 7.39 -7.78
CA ASN A 157 6.41 6.34 -8.66
C ASN A 157 4.89 6.49 -8.79
N VAL A 158 4.22 5.73 -9.65
CA VAL A 158 2.78 5.84 -9.89
C VAL A 158 2.14 4.44 -9.95
N ILE A 159 0.98 4.28 -9.30
CA ILE A 159 0.12 3.10 -9.45
C ILE A 159 -1.00 3.47 -10.43
N PHE A 160 -1.02 2.78 -11.56
CA PHE A 160 -2.06 2.95 -12.57
C PHE A 160 -3.18 1.93 -12.38
N GLU A 161 -4.44 2.31 -12.60
CA GLU A 161 -5.58 1.37 -12.51
C GLU A 161 -6.11 0.94 -13.88
N ARG A 162 -6.02 1.81 -14.89
CA ARG A 162 -6.49 1.54 -16.25
C ARG A 162 -5.42 1.99 -17.22
N ILE A 163 -4.63 1.05 -17.73
CA ILE A 163 -3.80 1.33 -18.89
C ILE A 163 -4.11 0.33 -19.99
N ASN A 164 -4.58 0.84 -21.11
CA ASN A 164 -4.15 0.33 -22.41
C ASN A 164 -2.86 1.11 -22.71
N LEU A 165 -1.69 0.48 -22.49
CA LEU A 165 -0.41 1.03 -22.96
C LEU A 165 -0.30 0.84 -24.47
#